data_AF-A0A259R6N2-F1
#
_entry.id   AF-A0A259R6N2-F1
#
_cell.length_a   1.000
_cell.length_b   1.000
_cell.length_c   1.000
_cell.angle_alpha   90.00
_cell.angle_beta   90.00
_cell.angle_gamma   90.00
#
_symmetry.space_group_name_H-M   'P 1'
#
loop_
_entity.id
_entity.type
_entity.pdbx_description
1 polymer ?
#
loop_
_entity_poly.entity_id
_entity_poly.type
_entity_poly.pdbx_seq_one_letter_code
_entity_poly.pdbx_strand_id
1 'polypeptide(L)'
;CTAATPAADRPAMYYRCASGACSQTSAELSQQGANPISAFAVDNNGSILTLPAVAPGGAASATGTLVFGISTQPNNALPAGAEIFPIGQDAYIDGRIDGVMGRGFIDSGSNGYFLDLDPSVARCTPNAAFSWYCPSSPVALTVQLSGASSAQTLVIGNAQTMFDQQFTALPALGGTAAIAQFADLGLPFFYGRPIATGLENSSNPSAPYGYWAF
;
A
#
# COMPACT_ATOMS: atom_id res chain seq x y z
N CYS A 1 -17.69 4.57 5.00
CA CYS A 1 -17.75 6.07 4.85
C CYS A 1 -19.17 6.60 5.15
N THR A 2 -19.39 7.41 6.19
CA THR A 2 -20.73 7.92 6.54
C THR A 2 -21.00 9.30 5.92
N ALA A 3 -22.28 9.68 5.83
CA ALA A 3 -22.72 10.97 5.29
C ALA A 3 -22.20 12.19 6.09
N ALA A 4 -21.71 11.99 7.32
CA ALA A 4 -21.28 13.05 8.23
C ALA A 4 -19.84 13.54 8.02
N THR A 5 -19.00 12.82 7.26
CA THR A 5 -17.58 13.20 7.06
C THR A 5 -17.45 14.28 5.98
N PRO A 6 -16.64 15.34 6.14
CA PRO A 6 -16.36 16.28 5.05
C PRO A 6 -15.83 15.58 3.80
N ALA A 7 -16.21 16.03 2.59
CA ALA A 7 -15.81 15.37 1.35
C ALA A 7 -14.29 15.34 1.13
N ALA A 8 -13.56 16.32 1.69
CA ALA A 8 -12.11 16.43 1.62
C ALA A 8 -11.37 15.33 2.42
N ASP A 9 -12.06 14.68 3.38
CA ASP A 9 -11.48 13.68 4.28
C ASP A 9 -11.91 12.25 3.92
N ARG A 10 -12.40 12.04 2.69
CA ARG A 10 -12.89 10.73 2.21
C ARG A 10 -11.94 10.15 1.15
N PRO A 11 -11.58 8.86 1.23
CA PRO A 11 -10.68 8.22 0.26
C PRO A 11 -11.37 8.00 -1.10
N ALA A 12 -12.70 7.86 -1.09
CA ALA A 12 -13.52 7.80 -2.29
C ALA A 12 -13.97 9.21 -2.69
N MET A 13 -13.23 9.80 -3.63
CA MET A 13 -13.59 11.10 -4.21
C MET A 13 -14.67 10.92 -5.27
N TYR A 14 -15.92 11.21 -4.91
CA TYR A 14 -17.00 11.32 -5.89
C TYR A 14 -17.01 12.74 -6.46
N TYR A 15 -17.23 12.85 -7.76
CA TYR A 15 -17.40 14.13 -8.43
C TYR A 15 -18.77 14.19 -9.07
N ARG A 16 -19.46 15.32 -8.90
CA ARG A 16 -20.66 15.64 -9.67
C ARG A 16 -20.28 16.63 -10.75
N CYS A 17 -20.52 16.26 -11.99
CA CYS A 17 -20.25 17.10 -13.15
C CYS A 17 -21.54 17.73 -13.67
N ALA A 18 -21.56 19.05 -13.81
CA ALA A 18 -22.65 19.80 -14.41
C ALA A 18 -22.07 20.82 -15.39
N SER A 19 -22.57 20.83 -16.63
CA SER A 19 -22.14 21.77 -17.68
C SER A 19 -20.62 21.84 -17.90
N GLY A 20 -19.94 20.68 -17.85
CA GLY A 20 -18.48 20.58 -18.08
C GLY A 20 -17.60 20.96 -16.89
N ALA A 21 -18.17 21.37 -15.76
CA ALA A 21 -17.45 21.58 -14.50
C ALA A 21 -17.77 20.45 -13.52
N CYS A 22 -16.75 19.89 -12.88
CA CYS A 22 -16.89 18.86 -11.87
C CYS A 22 -16.48 19.40 -10.50
N SER A 23 -17.28 19.14 -9.47
CA SER A 23 -16.94 19.46 -8.08
C SER A 23 -17.00 18.19 -7.24
N GLN A 24 -16.11 18.10 -6.24
CA GLN A 24 -16.15 17.04 -5.24
C GLN A 24 -17.52 17.01 -4.55
N THR A 25 -18.01 15.82 -4.25
CA THR A 25 -19.30 15.59 -3.61
C THR A 25 -19.28 14.27 -2.82
N SER A 26 -20.40 13.96 -2.17
CA SER A 26 -20.68 12.63 -1.64
C SER A 26 -21.63 11.88 -2.57
N ALA A 27 -21.36 10.60 -2.83
CA ALA A 27 -22.35 9.71 -3.44
C ALA A 27 -23.28 9.09 -2.38
N GLU A 28 -24.52 8.84 -2.78
CA GLU A 28 -25.43 7.98 -2.02
C GLU A 28 -24.80 6.60 -1.81
N LEU A 29 -25.09 5.94 -0.69
CA LEU A 29 -24.46 4.66 -0.33
C LEU A 29 -24.62 3.59 -1.43
N SER A 30 -25.76 3.56 -2.12
CA SER A 30 -26.05 2.66 -3.24
C SER A 30 -25.18 2.90 -4.48
N GLN A 31 -24.57 4.08 -4.58
CA GLN A 31 -23.69 4.49 -5.69
C GLN A 31 -22.22 4.47 -5.27
N GLN A 32 -21.91 4.14 -4.01
CA GLN A 32 -20.54 4.05 -3.56
C GLN A 32 -19.90 2.76 -4.09
N GLY A 33 -18.64 2.87 -4.53
CA GLY A 33 -17.85 1.70 -4.90
C GLY A 33 -17.63 0.82 -3.67
N ALA A 34 -18.15 -0.40 -3.70
CA ALA A 34 -17.90 -1.40 -2.68
C ALA A 34 -16.75 -2.31 -3.10
N ASN A 35 -15.90 -2.73 -2.14
CA ASN A 35 -14.97 -3.82 -2.40
C ASN A 35 -15.79 -5.09 -2.73
N PRO A 36 -15.60 -5.73 -3.90
CA PRO A 36 -16.42 -6.87 -4.32
C PRO A 36 -16.43 -8.05 -3.35
N ILE A 37 -15.36 -8.22 -2.56
CA ILE A 37 -15.25 -9.27 -1.54
C ILE A 37 -16.40 -9.18 -0.53
N SER A 38 -16.86 -7.97 -0.20
CA SER A 38 -17.95 -7.76 0.77
C SER A 38 -19.29 -8.37 0.32
N ALA A 39 -19.46 -8.63 -0.98
CA ALA A 39 -20.67 -9.24 -1.54
C ALA A 39 -20.65 -10.78 -1.50
N PHE A 40 -19.56 -11.41 -1.06
CA PHE A 40 -19.51 -12.86 -0.94
C PHE A 40 -20.43 -13.36 0.19
N ALA A 41 -20.98 -14.57 0.02
CA ALA A 41 -21.85 -15.19 1.02
C ALA A 41 -21.08 -15.67 2.27
N VAL A 42 -19.83 -16.08 2.08
CA VAL A 42 -18.84 -16.45 3.10
C VAL A 42 -17.50 -15.82 2.73
N ASP A 43 -16.55 -15.75 3.66
CA ASP A 43 -15.19 -15.25 3.38
C ASP A 43 -15.18 -13.80 2.85
N ASN A 44 -16.14 -12.99 3.32
CA ASN A 44 -16.45 -11.65 2.84
C ASN A 44 -15.83 -10.53 3.69
N ASN A 45 -14.94 -10.87 4.62
CA ASN A 45 -14.33 -9.93 5.57
C ASN A 45 -12.99 -9.37 5.12
N GLY A 46 -12.45 -9.82 3.98
CA GLY A 46 -11.18 -9.34 3.43
C GLY A 46 -10.46 -10.36 2.58
N SER A 47 -9.15 -10.15 2.39
CA SER A 47 -8.29 -11.06 1.65
C SER A 47 -6.86 -11.07 2.17
N ILE A 48 -6.13 -12.13 1.91
CA ILE A 48 -4.69 -12.27 2.18
C ILE A 48 -3.95 -12.45 0.85
N LEU A 49 -3.06 -11.51 0.52
CA LEU A 49 -2.15 -11.62 -0.61
C LEU A 49 -0.81 -12.20 -0.12
N THR A 50 -0.38 -13.31 -0.69
CA THR A 50 0.89 -13.96 -0.37
C THR A 50 1.74 -14.06 -1.62
N LEU A 51 2.89 -13.40 -1.62
CA LEU A 51 3.90 -13.51 -2.68
C LEU A 51 5.18 -14.15 -2.13
N PRO A 52 5.94 -14.90 -2.95
CA PRO A 52 7.23 -15.41 -2.55
C PRO A 52 8.20 -14.25 -2.27
N ALA A 53 9.22 -14.52 -1.45
CA ALA A 53 10.34 -13.60 -1.30
C ALA A 53 11.08 -13.45 -2.63
N VAL A 54 11.52 -12.24 -2.94
CA VAL A 54 12.30 -11.93 -4.14
C VAL A 54 13.70 -11.50 -3.72
N ALA A 55 14.72 -12.08 -4.33
CA ALA A 55 16.11 -11.75 -4.03
C ALA A 55 16.41 -10.28 -4.38
N PRO A 56 17.41 -9.63 -3.75
CA PRO A 56 17.72 -8.22 -4.00
C PRO A 56 17.97 -7.84 -5.47
N GLY A 57 18.44 -8.78 -6.29
CA GLY A 57 18.62 -8.59 -7.73
C GLY A 57 17.34 -8.58 -8.57
N GLY A 58 16.18 -8.86 -7.97
CA GLY A 58 14.91 -9.03 -8.66
C GLY A 58 14.68 -10.43 -9.22
N ALA A 59 13.53 -10.62 -9.85
CA ALA A 59 13.18 -11.84 -10.58
C ALA A 59 12.28 -11.53 -11.79
N ALA A 60 12.36 -12.39 -12.81
CA ALA A 60 11.55 -12.26 -14.02
C ALA A 60 10.04 -12.21 -13.72
N SER A 61 9.58 -12.94 -12.72
CA SER A 61 8.19 -12.97 -12.23
C SER A 61 8.12 -13.41 -10.77
N ALA A 62 7.06 -13.04 -10.07
CA ALA A 62 6.68 -13.59 -8.77
C ALA A 62 5.21 -14.03 -8.84
N THR A 63 4.95 -15.31 -8.56
CA THR A 63 3.60 -15.88 -8.56
C THR A 63 3.22 -16.26 -7.14
N GLY A 64 2.04 -15.84 -6.72
CA GLY A 64 1.53 -16.11 -5.39
C GLY A 64 0.03 -16.34 -5.37
N THR A 65 -0.59 -16.15 -4.21
CA THR A 65 -2.01 -16.44 -3.99
C THR A 65 -2.73 -15.23 -3.43
N LEU A 66 -3.98 -15.05 -3.86
CA LEU A 66 -4.96 -14.20 -3.22
C LEU A 66 -6.02 -15.12 -2.59
N VAL A 67 -6.08 -15.12 -1.26
CA VAL A 67 -7.05 -15.92 -0.51
C VAL A 67 -8.13 -14.98 0.01
N PHE A 68 -9.40 -15.30 -0.24
CA PHE A 68 -10.53 -14.54 0.30
C PHE A 68 -10.89 -15.05 1.71
N GLY A 69 -11.35 -14.12 2.53
CA GLY A 69 -11.60 -14.34 3.95
C GLY A 69 -10.34 -14.19 4.80
N ILE A 70 -10.54 -13.83 6.06
CA ILE A 70 -9.49 -13.72 7.08
C ILE A 70 -9.98 -14.44 8.34
N SER A 71 -9.25 -15.46 8.77
CA SER A 71 -9.56 -16.29 9.93
C SER A 71 -10.96 -16.92 9.92
N THR A 72 -11.50 -17.17 8.72
CA THR A 72 -12.80 -17.84 8.51
C THR A 72 -12.63 -19.31 8.12
N GLN A 73 -11.44 -19.69 7.66
CA GLN A 73 -11.07 -21.03 7.21
C GLN A 73 -9.64 -21.38 7.68
N PRO A 74 -9.26 -22.68 7.73
CA PRO A 74 -7.92 -23.09 8.16
C PRO A 74 -6.77 -22.52 7.31
N ASN A 75 -7.01 -22.22 6.03
CA ASN A 75 -6.00 -21.73 5.07
C ASN A 75 -5.94 -20.20 4.95
N ASN A 76 -6.71 -19.46 5.75
CA ASN A 76 -6.72 -17.99 5.73
C ASN A 76 -6.54 -17.39 7.13
N ALA A 77 -5.94 -18.14 8.04
CA ALA A 77 -5.49 -17.60 9.32
C ALA A 77 -4.35 -16.58 9.09
N LEU A 78 -4.35 -15.51 9.88
CA LEU A 78 -3.21 -14.59 9.91
C LEU A 78 -1.95 -15.33 10.36
N PRO A 79 -0.76 -14.96 9.84
CA PRO A 79 0.51 -15.49 10.32
C PRO A 79 0.67 -15.31 11.83
N ALA A 80 1.38 -16.24 12.48
CA ALA A 80 1.68 -16.11 13.90
C ALA A 80 2.50 -14.84 14.17
N GLY A 81 2.03 -14.00 15.09
CA GLY A 81 2.67 -12.73 15.42
C GLY A 81 2.30 -11.57 14.48
N ALA A 82 1.35 -11.77 13.55
CA ALA A 82 0.85 -10.69 12.71
C ALA A 82 0.26 -9.56 13.57
N GLU A 83 0.67 -8.34 13.26
CA GLU A 83 0.16 -7.12 13.89
C GLU A 83 -1.00 -6.57 13.06
N ILE A 84 -1.98 -5.97 13.73
CA ILE A 84 -3.12 -5.33 13.06
C ILE A 84 -2.85 -3.82 13.03
N PHE A 85 -2.98 -3.26 11.84
CA PHE A 85 -2.75 -1.85 11.53
C PHE A 85 -4.06 -1.21 11.06
N PRO A 86 -4.87 -0.65 11.98
CA PRO A 86 -6.10 0.05 11.63
C PRO A 86 -5.81 1.24 10.73
N ILE A 87 -6.67 1.45 9.73
CA ILE A 87 -6.57 2.62 8.85
C ILE A 87 -7.49 3.74 9.33
N GLY A 88 -7.09 4.97 9.01
CA GLY A 88 -7.92 6.15 9.17
C GLY A 88 -9.12 6.13 8.23
N GLN A 89 -10.08 7.02 8.49
CA GLN A 89 -11.26 7.15 7.63
C GLN A 89 -10.91 7.54 6.19
N ASP A 90 -9.77 8.20 5.99
CA ASP A 90 -9.18 8.56 4.71
C ASP A 90 -8.33 7.43 4.08
N ALA A 91 -8.47 6.20 4.59
CA ALA A 91 -7.78 4.98 4.15
C ALA A 91 -6.25 5.00 4.24
N TYR A 92 -5.70 5.96 4.99
CA TYR A 92 -4.26 6.04 5.24
C TYR A 92 -3.90 5.54 6.64
N ILE A 93 -2.63 5.22 6.81
CA ILE A 93 -2.03 4.91 8.10
C ILE A 93 -0.92 5.93 8.41
N ASP A 94 -0.90 6.44 9.64
CA ASP A 94 0.17 7.28 10.12
C ASP A 94 1.40 6.45 10.49
N GLY A 95 2.56 7.09 10.51
CA GLY A 95 3.79 6.42 10.91
C GLY A 95 5.00 7.35 10.88
N ARG A 96 6.17 6.72 10.75
CA ARG A 96 7.44 7.39 10.51
C ARG A 96 8.12 6.82 9.28
N ILE A 97 8.59 7.70 8.42
CA ILE A 97 9.42 7.38 7.25
C ILE A 97 10.80 7.92 7.57
N ASP A 98 11.75 7.01 7.77
CA ASP A 98 13.13 7.29 8.18
C ASP A 98 13.23 8.22 9.41
N GLY A 99 12.41 7.93 10.42
CA GLY A 99 12.33 8.70 11.66
C GLY A 99 11.50 9.98 11.59
N VAL A 100 11.10 10.44 10.39
CA VAL A 100 10.27 11.63 10.18
C VAL A 100 8.79 11.24 10.21
N MET A 101 7.96 12.02 10.91
CA MET A 101 6.51 11.80 10.92
C MET A 101 5.95 11.89 9.50
N GLY A 102 5.10 10.93 9.15
CA GLY A 102 4.47 10.87 7.84
C GLY A 102 3.24 9.98 7.87
N ARG A 103 2.71 9.72 6.68
CA ARG A 103 1.55 8.84 6.49
C ARG A 103 1.64 8.08 5.18
N GLY A 104 0.78 7.10 4.97
CA GLY A 104 0.87 6.29 3.77
C GLY A 104 -0.22 5.26 3.63
N PHE A 105 -0.01 4.33 2.70
CA PHE A 105 -0.82 3.14 2.51
C PHE A 105 0.05 1.98 2.01
N ILE A 106 -0.51 0.77 2.07
CA ILE A 106 0.08 -0.44 1.49
C ILE A 106 -0.73 -0.82 0.26
N ASP A 107 -0.11 -0.77 -0.92
CA ASP A 107 -0.80 -0.94 -2.21
C ASP A 107 -0.09 -1.93 -3.12
N SER A 108 -0.68 -3.13 -3.28
CA SER A 108 -0.16 -4.14 -4.22
C SER A 108 -0.23 -3.72 -5.69
N GLY A 109 -0.99 -2.68 -6.04
CA GLY A 109 -1.12 -2.14 -7.39
C GLY A 109 0.06 -1.26 -7.83
N SER A 110 0.76 -0.65 -6.87
CA SER A 110 1.97 0.13 -7.12
C SER A 110 3.17 -0.80 -7.34
N ASN A 111 3.85 -0.67 -8.48
CA ASN A 111 4.95 -1.56 -8.86
C ASN A 111 6.26 -1.32 -8.06
N GLY A 112 6.34 -0.22 -7.31
CA GLY A 112 7.51 0.18 -6.53
C GLY A 112 7.10 0.89 -5.24
N TYR A 113 8.07 1.18 -4.37
CA TYR A 113 7.87 2.11 -3.26
C TYR A 113 7.79 3.55 -3.80
N PHE A 114 6.75 4.32 -3.48
CA PHE A 114 6.76 5.76 -3.78
C PHE A 114 6.91 6.56 -2.49
N LEU A 115 8.07 7.21 -2.36
CA LEU A 115 8.52 7.83 -1.11
C LEU A 115 8.99 9.26 -1.38
N ASP A 116 8.82 10.15 -0.40
CA ASP A 116 9.42 11.48 -0.39
C ASP A 116 10.77 11.43 0.35
N LEU A 117 11.81 10.94 -0.32
CA LEU A 117 13.16 10.80 0.25
C LEU A 117 13.98 12.08 0.16
N ASP A 118 15.00 12.17 1.02
CA ASP A 118 15.98 13.26 1.04
C ASP A 118 16.57 13.50 -0.37
N PRO A 119 16.74 14.77 -0.80
CA PRO A 119 17.28 15.11 -2.11
C PRO A 119 18.67 14.52 -2.44
N SER A 120 19.43 14.07 -1.44
CA SER A 120 20.69 13.35 -1.63
C SER A 120 20.53 11.95 -2.25
N VAL A 121 19.34 11.35 -2.16
CA VAL A 121 19.02 10.11 -2.89
C VAL A 121 18.87 10.46 -4.36
N ALA A 122 19.88 10.10 -5.15
CA ALA A 122 19.93 10.43 -6.56
C ALA A 122 18.71 9.88 -7.32
N ARG A 123 18.05 10.77 -8.08
CA ARG A 123 17.02 10.39 -9.05
C ARG A 123 17.67 9.95 -10.35
N CYS A 124 16.96 9.10 -11.11
CA CYS A 124 17.37 8.76 -12.46
C CYS A 124 17.41 10.03 -13.33
N THR A 125 18.31 10.08 -14.31
CA THR A 125 18.48 11.27 -15.15
C THR A 125 17.27 11.48 -16.10
N PRO A 126 17.03 12.69 -16.62
CA PRO A 126 15.85 13.00 -17.44
C PRO A 126 15.65 12.15 -18.70
N ASN A 127 16.70 11.50 -19.21
CA ASN A 127 16.63 10.59 -20.35
C ASN A 127 16.27 9.14 -19.96
N ALA A 128 16.08 8.90 -18.66
CA ALA A 128 15.58 7.67 -18.07
C ALA A 128 14.22 7.96 -17.41
N ALA A 129 13.69 6.97 -16.70
CA ALA A 129 12.46 7.11 -15.95
C ALA A 129 12.68 8.07 -14.75
N PHE A 130 12.55 9.38 -14.99
CA PHE A 130 12.97 10.46 -14.06
C PHE A 130 12.24 10.49 -12.71
N SER A 131 11.09 9.84 -12.62
CA SER A 131 10.34 9.66 -11.37
C SER A 131 10.92 8.57 -10.46
N TRP A 132 11.97 7.85 -10.88
CA TRP A 132 12.57 6.76 -10.13
C TRP A 132 13.89 7.17 -9.45
N TYR A 133 14.25 6.44 -8.41
CA TYR A 133 15.53 6.57 -7.73
C TYR A 133 16.61 5.71 -8.41
N CYS A 134 17.79 6.30 -8.60
CA CYS A 134 18.97 5.68 -9.17
C CYS A 134 20.21 5.98 -8.32
N PRO A 135 20.24 5.62 -7.02
CA PRO A 135 21.42 5.82 -6.20
C PRO A 135 22.60 4.98 -6.71
N SER A 136 23.83 5.43 -6.44
CA SER A 136 25.06 4.71 -6.82
C SER A 136 25.31 3.46 -5.98
N SER A 137 24.69 3.38 -4.81
CA SER A 137 24.66 2.23 -3.91
C SER A 137 23.26 2.06 -3.31
N PRO A 138 22.83 0.85 -2.95
CA PRO A 138 21.52 0.66 -2.30
C PRO A 138 21.37 1.53 -1.05
N VAL A 139 20.22 2.18 -0.93
CA VAL A 139 19.85 3.00 0.24
C VAL A 139 18.87 2.21 1.09
N ALA A 140 19.22 1.93 2.34
CA ALA A 140 18.29 1.35 3.29
C ALA A 140 17.59 2.47 4.08
N LEU A 141 16.28 2.37 4.23
CA LEU A 141 15.47 3.28 5.03
C LEU A 141 14.47 2.50 5.87
N THR A 142 13.89 3.14 6.87
CA THR A 142 12.92 2.50 7.76
C THR A 142 11.53 3.10 7.60
N VAL A 143 10.49 2.26 7.65
CA VAL A 143 9.10 2.70 7.80
C VAL A 143 8.52 2.05 9.03
N GLN A 144 8.06 2.84 9.98
CA GLN A 144 7.38 2.37 11.17
C GLN A 144 5.94 2.84 11.15
N LEU A 145 5.02 1.90 10.91
CA LEU A 145 3.59 2.16 11.01
C LEU A 145 3.21 2.46 12.46
N SER A 146 2.23 3.33 12.67
CA SER A 146 1.74 3.64 14.00
C SER A 146 1.21 2.36 14.67
N GLY A 147 1.69 2.07 15.89
CA GLY A 147 1.37 0.85 16.62
C GLY A 147 2.28 -0.35 16.31
N ALA A 148 3.16 -0.27 15.31
CA ALA A 148 4.11 -1.37 15.01
C ALA A 148 5.13 -1.56 16.12
N SER A 149 5.38 -2.81 16.53
CA SER A 149 6.43 -3.13 17.52
C SER A 149 7.84 -2.87 17.00
N SER A 150 8.04 -2.91 15.68
CA SER A 150 9.33 -2.70 15.03
C SER A 150 9.19 -1.97 13.70
N ALA A 151 10.24 -1.22 13.34
CA ALA A 151 10.32 -0.57 12.05
C ALA A 151 10.63 -1.59 10.94
N GLN A 152 9.98 -1.44 9.80
CA GLN A 152 10.22 -2.24 8.60
C GLN A 152 11.35 -1.60 7.78
N THR A 153 12.37 -2.40 7.45
CA THR A 153 13.46 -1.94 6.59
C THR A 153 13.07 -2.08 5.12
N LEU A 154 13.18 -1.00 4.36
CA LEU A 154 13.05 -0.96 2.92
C LEU A 154 14.42 -0.70 2.30
N VAL A 155 14.62 -1.16 1.07
CA VAL A 155 15.83 -0.90 0.28
C VAL A 155 15.43 -0.27 -1.03
N ILE A 156 16.11 0.81 -1.40
CA ILE A 156 15.98 1.47 -2.69
C ILE A 156 17.26 1.24 -3.47
N GLY A 157 17.13 0.49 -4.55
CA GLY A 157 18.22 0.17 -5.47
C GLY A 157 18.23 1.10 -6.67
N ASN A 158 19.14 0.82 -7.61
CA ASN A 158 19.21 1.56 -8.86
C ASN A 158 18.14 1.07 -9.85
N ALA A 159 17.12 1.90 -10.12
CA ALA A 159 16.03 1.52 -11.01
C ALA A 159 16.49 1.23 -12.44
N GLN A 160 17.48 1.96 -12.97
CA GLN A 160 18.01 1.73 -14.32
C GLN A 160 18.58 0.31 -14.44
N THR A 161 19.41 -0.11 -13.49
CA THR A 161 19.99 -1.46 -13.46
C THR A 161 18.91 -2.54 -13.35
N MET A 162 17.81 -2.27 -12.66
CA MET A 162 16.68 -3.20 -12.58
C MET A 162 15.89 -3.28 -13.89
N PHE A 163 15.63 -2.15 -14.54
CA PHE A 163 14.91 -2.11 -15.82
C PHE A 163 15.71 -2.74 -16.97
N ASP A 164 17.03 -2.57 -16.98
CA ASP A 164 17.92 -3.20 -17.96
C ASP A 164 17.86 -4.74 -17.91
N GLN A 165 17.50 -5.33 -16.76
CA GLN A 165 17.30 -6.77 -16.60
C GLN A 165 15.95 -7.28 -17.13
N GLN A 166 15.02 -6.38 -17.47
CA GLN A 166 13.66 -6.72 -17.92
C GLN A 166 12.87 -7.60 -16.95
N PHE A 167 13.15 -7.48 -15.65
CA PHE A 167 12.43 -8.17 -14.59
C PHE A 167 11.15 -7.43 -14.20
N THR A 168 10.15 -8.19 -13.73
CA THR A 168 8.86 -7.63 -13.28
C THR A 168 8.69 -7.66 -11.77
N ALA A 169 9.44 -8.51 -11.07
CA ALA A 169 9.47 -8.55 -9.62
C ALA A 169 10.72 -7.85 -9.09
N LEU A 170 10.54 -6.61 -8.61
CA LEU A 170 11.65 -5.69 -8.31
C LEU A 170 11.56 -5.22 -6.85
N PRO A 171 12.16 -5.95 -5.88
CA PRO A 171 11.95 -5.72 -4.44
C PRO A 171 12.60 -4.44 -3.90
N ALA A 172 13.44 -3.78 -4.71
CA ALA A 172 14.13 -2.55 -4.34
C ALA A 172 13.75 -1.36 -5.24
N LEU A 173 12.72 -1.51 -6.08
CA LEU A 173 12.28 -0.43 -6.96
C LEU A 173 11.63 0.68 -6.13
N GLY A 174 12.09 1.91 -6.33
CA GLY A 174 11.58 3.07 -5.63
C GLY A 174 11.53 4.31 -6.49
N GLY A 175 10.48 5.11 -6.32
CA GLY A 175 10.28 6.37 -7.01
C GLY A 175 9.78 7.48 -6.09
N THR A 176 9.69 8.68 -6.63
CA THR A 176 9.32 9.88 -5.89
C THR A 176 7.81 9.89 -5.64
N ALA A 177 7.41 10.10 -4.39
CA ALA A 177 6.02 10.41 -4.07
C ALA A 177 5.63 11.81 -4.58
N ALA A 178 4.35 11.98 -4.95
CA ALA A 178 3.79 13.28 -5.33
C ALA A 178 3.40 14.14 -4.12
N ILE A 179 3.36 13.55 -2.93
CA ILE A 179 2.92 14.15 -1.67
C ILE A 179 4.09 14.12 -0.70
N ALA A 180 4.36 15.24 -0.03
CA ALA A 180 5.42 15.33 0.96
C ALA A 180 5.15 14.42 2.16
N GLN A 181 6.20 13.84 2.74
CA GLN A 181 6.13 12.97 3.93
C GLN A 181 5.12 11.81 3.79
N PHE A 182 4.98 11.30 2.57
CA PHE A 182 4.05 10.24 2.22
C PHE A 182 4.78 8.97 1.77
N ALA A 183 4.25 7.80 2.15
CA ALA A 183 4.73 6.50 1.72
C ALA A 183 3.64 5.67 1.04
N ASP A 184 3.84 5.37 -0.23
CA ASP A 184 3.17 4.26 -0.91
C ASP A 184 4.07 3.02 -0.76
N LEU A 185 3.64 2.10 0.10
CA LEU A 185 4.28 0.79 0.27
C LEU A 185 3.75 -0.16 -0.80
N GLY A 186 4.34 -0.06 -1.98
CA GLY A 186 3.94 -0.82 -3.16
C GLY A 186 4.16 -2.33 -3.08
N LEU A 187 3.98 -3.03 -4.20
CA LEU A 187 4.23 -4.45 -4.42
C LEU A 187 5.56 -4.97 -3.82
N PRO A 188 6.68 -4.23 -3.83
CA PRO A 188 7.89 -4.66 -3.13
C PRO A 188 7.72 -5.00 -1.65
N PHE A 189 6.78 -4.34 -0.95
CA PHE A 189 6.47 -4.60 0.45
C PHE A 189 5.86 -5.99 0.67
N PHE A 190 5.20 -6.55 -0.35
CA PHE A 190 4.49 -7.83 -0.28
C PHE A 190 5.40 -9.04 -0.54
N TYR A 191 6.60 -8.86 -1.10
CA TYR A 191 7.47 -10.00 -1.39
C TYR A 191 7.95 -10.68 -0.12
N GLY A 192 7.55 -11.94 0.06
CA GLY A 192 7.87 -12.74 1.24
C GLY A 192 7.02 -12.40 2.46
N ARG A 193 5.96 -11.59 2.31
CA ARG A 193 5.06 -11.20 3.39
C ARG A 193 3.60 -11.50 3.00
N PRO A 194 2.93 -12.41 3.71
CA PRO A 194 1.48 -12.49 3.62
C PRO A 194 0.88 -11.22 4.22
N ILE A 195 0.17 -10.43 3.42
CA ILE A 195 -0.49 -9.21 3.87
C ILE A 195 -2.00 -9.37 3.74
N ALA A 196 -2.69 -9.29 4.88
CA ALA A 196 -4.14 -9.25 4.94
C ALA A 196 -4.65 -7.82 4.76
N THR A 197 -5.73 -7.66 4.00
CA THR A 197 -6.51 -6.43 3.90
C THR A 197 -7.91 -6.73 4.42
N GLY A 198 -8.21 -6.24 5.62
CA GLY A 198 -9.52 -6.38 6.27
C GLY A 198 -10.44 -5.22 5.91
N LEU A 199 -11.70 -5.54 5.61
CA LEU A 199 -12.68 -4.53 5.19
C LEU A 199 -13.29 -3.78 6.39
N GLU A 200 -13.82 -2.57 6.13
CA GLU A 200 -14.73 -1.86 7.05
C GLU A 200 -15.83 -2.81 7.53
N ASN A 201 -16.14 -2.77 8.83
CA ASN A 201 -17.16 -3.62 9.45
C ASN A 201 -16.91 -5.14 9.33
N SER A 202 -15.69 -5.57 8.97
CA SER A 202 -15.18 -6.85 9.45
C SER A 202 -15.29 -6.84 10.97
N SER A 203 -15.56 -7.96 11.62
CA SER A 203 -15.92 -8.11 13.05
C SER A 203 -14.85 -7.66 14.07
N ASN A 204 -13.95 -6.75 13.71
CA ASN A 204 -12.90 -6.15 14.52
C ASN A 204 -13.26 -4.70 14.92
N PRO A 205 -13.78 -4.47 16.14
CA PRO A 205 -14.13 -3.14 16.63
C PRO A 205 -12.96 -2.17 16.73
N SER A 206 -11.71 -2.67 16.77
CA SER A 206 -10.51 -1.82 16.84
C SER A 206 -10.08 -1.24 15.48
N ALA A 207 -10.71 -1.70 14.39
CA ALA A 207 -10.40 -1.28 13.03
C ALA A 207 -11.69 -0.93 12.24
N PRO A 208 -12.46 0.09 12.67
CA PRO A 208 -13.79 0.36 12.14
C PRO A 208 -13.79 0.71 10.64
N TYR A 209 -12.67 1.21 10.11
CA TYR A 209 -12.54 1.60 8.69
C TYR A 209 -11.78 0.58 7.85
N GLY A 210 -11.41 -0.57 8.43
CA GLY A 210 -10.53 -1.56 7.82
C GLY A 210 -9.13 -1.54 8.40
N TYR A 211 -8.30 -2.48 7.94
CA TYR A 211 -6.93 -2.65 8.44
C TYR A 211 -6.05 -3.38 7.43
N TRP A 212 -4.74 -3.23 7.59
CA TRP A 212 -3.78 -4.23 7.13
C TRP A 212 -3.34 -5.10 8.30
N ALA A 213 -3.00 -6.36 8.04
CA ALA A 213 -2.34 -7.19 9.04
C ALA A 213 -1.27 -8.08 8.41
N PHE A 214 -0.10 -8.14 9.03
CA PHE A 214 1.06 -8.91 8.59
C PHE A 214 2.06 -9.14 9.72
#